data_AF-A0AAU6FYF7-F1
#
_entry.id   AF-A0AAU6FYF7-F1
#
_cell.length_a   1.000
_cell.length_b   1.000
_cell.length_c   1.000
_cell.angle_alpha   90.00
_cell.angle_beta   90.00
_cell.angle_gamma   90.00
#
_symmetry.space_group_name_H-M   'P 1'
#
loop_
_entity.id
_entity.type
_entity.pdbx_description
1 polymer ?
#
loop_
_entity_poly.entity_id
_entity_poly.type
_entity_poly.pdbx_seq_one_letter_code
_entity_poly.pdbx_strand_id
1 'polypeptide(L)'
;MPRHFPTTTRHPLPPGRCHSPSENDAPPARCGQPFDEVPALTLAATGPVIAAQKLIEEAIACNRAGFGVYQDRPQPSLALFGDLRALTCILLRRVPDPDRLAGFAPPEILALHRQPLPKKRRSFDPVEETRPGRLAPQRAATAALAVSTALHILEHGDIHAAGAALRHLISDVDGTIPLKVAHRWAHTSPVFDAIHLAALAPRLKGTDQLRYRTADRRPSRPGRSAATRATERARKIPTQLWPAWSARLSPQNGALSRTIRPALSCYLLLIGGTGDFPAAARLLHAPVEDRLGSHMTFRLTKRGHFRDISLGLSVLADYLDQEGSPIDYNRRRTVDYRNLLPLDTWTQLCRDIGFEAGGVRRHQFARALLFERLSGLPCTLAPAAYAPSTTELRTMLRTFETDLTPTLISQLEGHAADFLIQQGIRDEPLSWQPPTDIIRDLELPGCDLRGIDPGMLHRLIRDECLTTAQAARRLGVSHDAVRFVLQEQPAPPAEAKSAKWERGATVRRAREALPRDKFARFYLDEYRSLKWIAEHVGVNAEAIKVLVREYGMKRDGEATRWRQIDLDWLRDQRAAGRTCRALAEETGFSLGMISYLGRRHDLPGRHPGEIRSPPRSTPAIRRYSRAA
;
A
#
# COMPACT_ATOMS: atom_id res chain seq x y z
N MET A 1 45.59 27.04 17.81
CA MET A 1 46.74 26.43 18.50
C MET A 1 47.47 25.53 17.51
N PRO A 2 48.59 25.97 16.93
CA PRO A 2 49.39 25.15 16.03
C PRO A 2 49.87 23.91 16.80
N ARG A 3 49.73 22.73 16.21
CA ARG A 3 50.35 21.52 16.76
C ARG A 3 51.85 21.75 16.73
N HIS A 4 52.49 21.87 17.89
CA HIS A 4 53.93 21.68 18.00
C HIS A 4 54.22 20.24 17.57
N PHE A 5 54.57 20.06 16.30
CA PHE A 5 55.39 18.91 15.94
C PHE A 5 56.71 19.10 16.70
N PRO A 6 57.13 18.15 17.55
CA PRO A 6 58.48 18.21 18.10
C PRO A 6 59.41 18.28 16.89
N THR A 7 60.25 19.31 16.88
CA THR A 7 61.29 19.53 15.88
C THR A 7 62.12 18.25 15.81
N THR A 8 61.82 17.40 14.83
CA THR A 8 62.60 16.20 14.56
C THR A 8 63.94 16.67 14.03
N THR A 9 64.99 16.29 14.77
CA THR A 9 66.39 16.49 14.45
C THR A 9 66.69 16.10 12.99
N ARG A 10 67.40 16.97 12.28
CA ARG A 10 67.72 16.93 10.82
C ARG A 10 68.66 15.77 10.38
N HIS A 11 68.67 14.63 11.06
CA HIS A 11 69.50 13.48 10.66
C HIS A 11 68.65 12.30 10.22
N PRO A 12 68.96 11.65 9.07
CA PRO A 12 68.31 10.41 8.69
C PRO A 12 68.56 9.37 9.78
N LEU A 13 67.47 8.83 10.31
CA LEU A 13 67.50 7.84 11.37
C LEU A 13 68.04 6.52 10.78
N PRO A 14 69.13 5.95 11.32
CA PRO A 14 69.70 4.71 10.78
C PRO A 14 68.72 3.54 10.99
N PRO A 15 68.34 2.80 9.94
CA PRO A 15 67.44 1.66 10.07
C PRO A 15 68.04 0.59 10.99
N GLY A 16 67.18 -0.14 11.71
CA GLY A 16 67.61 -1.22 12.61
C GLY A 16 68.10 -0.76 13.99
N ARG A 17 67.95 0.52 14.36
CA ARG A 17 68.36 1.05 15.67
C ARG A 17 67.24 1.77 16.41
N CYS A 18 67.28 1.76 17.74
CA CYS A 18 66.30 2.44 18.59
C CYS A 18 66.41 3.97 18.48
N HIS A 19 65.28 4.63 18.22
CA HIS A 19 65.17 6.09 18.09
C HIS A 19 64.51 6.76 19.31
N SER A 20 64.25 6.01 20.37
CA SER A 20 63.77 6.58 21.63
C SER A 20 64.85 7.49 22.25
N PRO A 21 64.48 8.53 23.00
CA PRO A 21 65.43 9.32 23.78
C PRO A 21 66.24 8.45 24.75
N SER A 22 67.55 8.67 24.84
CA SER A 22 68.45 8.11 25.86
C SER A 22 68.08 8.65 27.24
N GLU A 23 68.15 7.81 28.26
CA GLU A 23 67.74 8.16 29.64
C GLU A 23 68.75 9.08 30.35
N ASN A 24 70.02 9.10 29.91
CA ASN A 24 71.13 9.63 30.70
C ASN A 24 71.85 10.86 30.11
N ASP A 25 71.48 11.30 28.89
CA ASP A 25 72.22 12.35 28.18
C ASP A 25 71.45 13.68 28.13
N ALA A 26 72.16 14.80 28.29
CA ALA A 26 71.64 16.15 28.06
C ALA A 26 72.52 16.90 27.03
N PRO A 27 71.98 17.32 25.87
CA PRO A 27 70.63 17.05 25.37
C PRO A 27 70.42 15.56 25.04
N PRO A 28 69.17 15.03 25.09
CA PRO A 28 68.92 13.60 24.99
C PRO A 28 69.40 13.05 23.65
N ALA A 29 70.52 12.32 23.69
CA ALA A 29 70.96 11.46 22.61
C ALA A 29 69.84 10.46 22.27
N ARG A 30 69.89 9.86 21.08
CA ARG A 30 69.00 8.74 20.74
C ARG A 30 69.61 7.47 21.32
N CYS A 31 68.77 6.56 21.83
CA CYS A 31 69.17 5.29 22.43
C CYS A 31 70.14 4.50 21.55
N GLY A 32 69.91 4.44 20.23
CA GLY A 32 70.87 3.89 19.27
C GLY A 32 71.09 2.38 19.34
N GLN A 33 70.47 1.68 20.32
CA GLN A 33 70.54 0.23 20.49
C GLN A 33 70.15 -0.50 19.19
N PRO A 34 71.01 -1.39 18.65
CA PRO A 34 70.65 -2.25 17.53
C PRO A 34 69.47 -3.16 17.88
N PHE A 35 68.49 -3.29 16.99
CA PHE A 35 67.30 -4.12 17.22
C PHE A 35 67.58 -5.63 17.18
N ASP A 36 68.65 -6.05 16.50
CA ASP A 36 69.13 -7.43 16.43
C ASP A 36 69.77 -7.91 17.75
N GLU A 37 70.27 -6.99 18.57
CA GLU A 37 70.80 -7.28 19.91
C GLU A 37 69.71 -7.34 21.00
N VAL A 38 68.47 -6.96 20.67
CA VAL A 38 67.36 -6.97 21.63
C VAL A 38 66.62 -8.31 21.59
N PRO A 39 66.43 -9.00 22.73
CA PRO A 39 65.63 -10.23 22.78
C PRO A 39 64.22 -10.01 22.21
N ALA A 40 63.92 -10.71 21.12
CA ALA A 40 62.63 -10.64 20.44
C ALA A 40 61.76 -11.86 20.76
N LEU A 41 60.43 -11.65 20.84
CA LEU A 41 59.49 -12.75 20.92
C LEU A 41 59.48 -13.53 19.60
N THR A 42 59.77 -14.83 19.65
CA THR A 42 59.68 -15.69 18.47
C THR A 42 58.23 -16.12 18.27
N LEU A 43 57.67 -15.80 17.10
CA LEU A 43 56.32 -16.23 16.69
C LEU A 43 56.41 -17.38 15.70
N ALA A 44 55.43 -18.29 15.73
CA ALA A 44 55.30 -19.31 14.71
C ALA A 44 55.10 -18.69 13.31
N ALA A 45 55.61 -19.34 12.26
CA ALA A 45 55.51 -18.87 10.88
C ALA A 45 54.06 -18.75 10.36
N THR A 46 53.12 -19.39 11.04
CA THR A 46 51.68 -19.34 10.78
C THR A 46 50.94 -18.99 12.06
N GLY A 47 50.00 -18.05 12.00
CA GLY A 47 49.20 -17.63 13.14
C GLY A 47 48.43 -16.35 12.85
N PRO A 48 47.50 -15.93 13.74
CA PRO A 48 46.61 -14.78 13.49
C PRO A 48 47.38 -13.47 13.32
N VAL A 49 48.48 -13.29 14.06
CA VAL A 49 49.30 -12.06 14.01
C VAL A 49 50.12 -12.00 12.72
N ILE A 50 50.69 -13.12 12.28
CA ILE A 50 51.43 -13.19 11.02
C ILE A 50 50.48 -13.04 9.83
N ALA A 51 49.28 -13.62 9.89
CA ALA A 51 48.24 -13.42 8.88
C ALA A 51 47.81 -11.94 8.80
N ALA A 52 47.57 -11.31 9.95
CA ALA A 52 47.26 -9.89 10.05
C ALA A 52 48.37 -9.01 9.45
N GLN A 53 49.64 -9.31 9.74
CA GLN A 53 50.78 -8.59 9.18
C GLN A 53 50.82 -8.71 7.64
N LYS A 54 50.73 -9.93 7.10
CA LYS A 54 50.73 -10.16 5.64
C LYS A 54 49.61 -9.40 4.95
N LEU A 55 48.41 -9.42 5.53
CA LEU A 55 47.25 -8.72 4.97
C LEU A 55 47.43 -7.19 4.98
N ILE A 56 48.07 -6.63 6.01
CA ILE A 56 48.45 -5.21 6.04
C ILE A 56 49.50 -4.90 4.97
N GLU A 57 50.54 -5.72 4.85
CA GLU A 57 51.60 -5.55 3.84
C GLU A 57 51.03 -5.60 2.42
N GLU A 58 50.13 -6.55 2.14
CA GLU A 58 49.40 -6.65 0.88
C GLU A 58 48.56 -5.40 0.60
N ALA A 59 47.82 -4.91 1.60
CA ALA A 59 47.00 -3.70 1.46
C ALA A 59 47.84 -2.45 1.21
N ILE A 60 49.05 -2.36 1.78
CA ILE A 60 50.01 -1.29 1.52
C ILE A 60 50.56 -1.41 0.10
N ALA A 61 51.06 -2.58 -0.27
CA ALA A 61 51.67 -2.84 -1.57
C ALA A 61 50.68 -2.57 -2.72
N CYS A 62 49.42 -2.97 -2.56
CA CYS A 62 48.36 -2.76 -3.55
C CYS A 62 47.65 -1.41 -3.41
N ASN A 63 47.98 -0.62 -2.37
CA ASN A 63 47.28 0.60 -1.97
C ASN A 63 45.74 0.43 -1.83
N ARG A 64 45.26 -0.79 -1.54
CA ARG A 64 43.84 -1.14 -1.55
C ARG A 64 43.54 -2.34 -0.65
N ALA A 65 42.42 -2.28 0.06
CA ALA A 65 41.86 -3.37 0.86
C ALA A 65 40.65 -3.97 0.13
N GLY A 66 40.71 -5.26 -0.21
CA GLY A 66 39.68 -5.98 -0.98
C GLY A 66 39.23 -7.31 -0.36
N PHE A 67 39.38 -7.46 0.96
CA PHE A 67 39.05 -8.69 1.71
C PHE A 67 37.85 -8.46 2.63
N GLY A 68 37.24 -9.55 3.12
CA GLY A 68 36.11 -9.52 4.05
C GLY A 68 35.02 -8.52 3.66
N VAL A 69 34.68 -7.60 4.58
CA VAL A 69 33.64 -6.57 4.38
C VAL A 69 33.92 -5.62 3.22
N TYR A 70 35.16 -5.60 2.71
CA TYR A 70 35.60 -4.78 1.58
C TYR A 70 35.54 -5.51 0.23
N GLN A 71 35.21 -6.81 0.17
CA GLN A 71 35.22 -7.60 -1.08
C GLN A 71 34.39 -6.96 -2.20
N ASP A 72 33.13 -6.62 -1.91
CA ASP A 72 32.21 -6.03 -2.89
C ASP A 72 32.63 -4.63 -3.37
N ARG A 73 33.26 -3.85 -2.49
CA ARG A 73 33.69 -2.47 -2.78
C ARG A 73 35.02 -2.19 -2.08
N PRO A 74 36.14 -2.54 -2.74
CA PRO A 74 37.47 -2.35 -2.17
C PRO A 74 37.69 -0.90 -1.73
N GLN A 75 38.37 -0.72 -0.60
CA GLN A 75 38.66 0.60 -0.03
C GLN A 75 40.14 0.95 -0.22
N PRO A 76 40.51 2.25 -0.32
CA PRO A 76 41.90 2.66 -0.27
C PRO A 76 42.58 2.20 1.03
N SER A 77 43.87 1.86 0.98
CA SER A 77 44.65 1.44 2.17
C SER A 77 44.52 2.42 3.35
N LEU A 78 44.50 3.72 3.06
CA LEU A 78 44.34 4.77 4.07
C LEU A 78 43.01 4.68 4.83
N ALA A 79 41.94 4.28 4.15
CA ALA A 79 40.63 4.10 4.77
C ALA A 79 40.60 2.86 5.68
N LEU A 80 41.26 1.77 5.25
CA LEU A 80 41.50 0.59 6.11
C LEU A 80 42.23 0.99 7.39
N PHE A 81 43.32 1.76 7.31
CA PHE A 81 44.05 2.20 8.51
C PHE A 81 43.24 3.12 9.42
N GLY A 82 42.36 3.94 8.84
CA GLY A 82 41.37 4.71 9.58
C GLY A 82 40.42 3.82 10.38
N ASP A 83 39.89 2.78 9.74
CA ASP A 83 38.98 1.80 10.33
C ASP A 83 39.66 0.97 11.42
N LEU A 84 40.87 0.47 11.15
CA LEU A 84 41.70 -0.25 12.13
C LEU A 84 41.97 0.62 13.36
N ARG A 85 42.35 1.88 13.18
CA ARG A 85 42.54 2.81 14.31
C ARG A 85 41.26 3.00 15.12
N ALA A 86 40.11 3.11 14.46
CA ALA A 86 38.83 3.28 15.14
C ALA A 86 38.42 2.02 15.91
N LEU A 87 38.54 0.83 15.31
CA LEU A 87 38.25 -0.44 15.94
C LEU A 87 39.18 -0.72 17.12
N THR A 88 40.49 -0.54 16.94
CA THR A 88 41.48 -0.71 18.03
C THR A 88 41.24 0.26 19.18
N CYS A 89 40.89 1.53 18.91
CA CYS A 89 40.44 2.48 19.93
C CYS A 89 39.23 1.97 20.72
N ILE A 90 38.26 1.37 20.04
CA ILE A 90 37.06 0.82 20.68
C ILE A 90 37.46 -0.38 21.53
N LEU A 91 38.15 -1.36 20.96
CA LEU A 91 38.54 -2.60 21.62
C LEU A 91 39.34 -2.33 22.90
N LEU A 92 40.38 -1.50 22.83
CA LEU A 92 41.24 -1.19 23.97
C LEU A 92 40.57 -0.38 25.09
N ARG A 93 39.44 0.28 24.82
CA ARG A 93 38.77 1.14 25.82
C ARG A 93 37.45 0.57 26.34
N ARG A 94 36.83 -0.30 25.56
CA ARG A 94 35.41 -0.65 25.72
C ARG A 94 35.17 -2.14 25.91
N VAL A 95 36.18 -2.97 25.69
CA VAL A 95 36.10 -4.38 26.06
C VAL A 95 36.20 -4.46 27.59
N PRO A 96 35.17 -5.01 28.28
CA PRO A 96 35.13 -5.03 29.74
C PRO A 96 36.16 -6.02 30.35
N ASP A 97 36.47 -7.09 29.63
CA ASP A 97 37.38 -8.15 30.04
C ASP A 97 38.42 -8.43 28.94
N PRO A 98 39.72 -8.17 29.17
CA PRO A 98 40.79 -8.46 28.22
C PRO A 98 40.84 -9.92 27.75
N ASP A 99 40.30 -10.87 28.52
CA ASP A 99 40.30 -12.28 28.17
C ASP A 99 39.38 -12.60 26.98
N ARG A 100 38.42 -11.72 26.68
CA ARG A 100 37.64 -11.79 25.42
C ARG A 100 38.49 -11.62 24.17
N LEU A 101 39.70 -11.07 24.32
CA LEU A 101 40.64 -10.92 23.20
C LEU A 101 41.58 -12.12 23.07
N ALA A 102 41.55 -13.08 24.01
CA ALA A 102 42.51 -14.18 24.08
C ALA A 102 42.50 -15.09 22.85
N GLY A 103 41.38 -15.19 22.13
CA GLY A 103 41.29 -16.00 20.91
C GLY A 103 41.98 -15.40 19.67
N PHE A 104 42.40 -14.13 19.71
CA PHE A 104 42.88 -13.41 18.52
C PHE A 104 44.40 -13.21 18.47
N ALA A 105 45.12 -13.66 19.49
CA ALA A 105 46.58 -13.62 19.50
C ALA A 105 47.15 -14.84 20.24
N PRO A 106 48.40 -15.24 19.93
CA PRO A 106 49.09 -16.29 20.68
C PRO A 106 49.19 -15.98 22.18
N PRO A 107 49.22 -17.02 23.05
CA PRO A 107 49.34 -16.87 24.51
C PRO A 107 50.51 -15.97 24.95
N GLU A 108 51.62 -16.00 24.22
CA GLU A 108 52.82 -15.22 24.49
C GLU A 108 52.56 -13.71 24.33
N ILE A 109 51.79 -13.32 23.30
CA ILE A 109 51.39 -11.92 23.08
C ILE A 109 50.42 -11.47 24.17
N LEU A 110 49.50 -12.34 24.59
CA LEU A 110 48.58 -12.05 25.69
C LEU A 110 49.31 -11.87 27.01
N ALA A 111 50.29 -12.72 27.30
CA ALA A 111 51.13 -12.60 28.48
C ALA A 111 51.86 -11.25 28.51
N LEU A 112 52.48 -10.84 27.40
CA LEU A 112 53.13 -9.53 27.27
C LEU A 112 52.16 -8.35 27.34
N HIS A 113 50.94 -8.51 26.83
CA HIS A 113 49.89 -7.49 26.95
C HIS A 113 49.48 -7.27 28.41
N ARG A 114 49.31 -8.36 29.19
CA ARG A 114 48.88 -8.33 30.60
C ARG A 114 49.93 -7.80 31.58
N GLN A 115 51.21 -7.81 31.21
CA GLN A 115 52.27 -7.28 32.09
C GLN A 115 51.99 -5.82 32.47
N PRO A 116 52.27 -5.37 33.70
CA PRO A 116 52.12 -3.95 34.04
C PRO A 116 53.07 -3.10 33.19
N LEU A 117 52.60 -1.97 32.64
CA LEU A 117 53.48 -1.02 31.96
C LEU A 117 54.62 -0.61 32.91
N PRO A 118 55.86 -0.46 32.41
CA PRO A 118 56.95 0.04 33.25
C PRO A 118 56.54 1.37 33.89
N LYS A 119 56.74 1.51 35.21
CA LYS A 119 56.46 2.75 35.96
C LYS A 119 57.32 3.87 35.35
N LYS A 120 56.71 4.75 34.53
CA LYS A 120 57.35 5.82 33.73
C LYS A 120 58.63 6.46 34.33
N ARG A 121 59.55 6.86 33.43
CA ARG A 121 59.94 8.28 33.27
C ARG A 121 59.85 8.70 31.79
N ARG A 122 59.52 9.98 31.56
CA ARG A 122 58.67 10.53 30.48
C ARG A 122 59.38 10.86 29.17
N SER A 123 58.62 10.88 28.07
CA SER A 123 58.59 12.04 27.14
C SER A 123 57.43 12.05 26.12
N PHE A 124 56.60 11.00 26.03
CA PHE A 124 55.38 11.04 25.21
C PHE A 124 54.12 11.40 26.04
N ASP A 125 53.30 12.22 25.41
CA ASP A 125 52.17 13.03 25.92
C ASP A 125 51.25 12.30 26.94
N PRO A 126 50.86 12.92 28.08
CA PRO A 126 49.82 12.39 28.99
C PRO A 126 48.45 12.09 28.33
N VAL A 127 48.25 12.52 27.08
CA VAL A 127 47.08 12.18 26.27
C VAL A 127 47.02 10.69 25.87
N GLU A 128 48.14 9.98 25.80
CA GLU A 128 48.18 8.53 25.46
C GLU A 128 47.55 7.65 26.55
N GLU A 129 47.84 7.94 27.82
CA GLU A 129 47.27 7.23 28.98
C GLU A 129 45.77 7.50 29.13
N THR A 130 45.31 8.70 28.78
CA THR A 130 43.90 9.08 28.91
C THR A 130 43.03 8.61 27.74
N ARG A 131 43.62 8.20 26.60
CA ARG A 131 42.90 7.79 25.38
C ARG A 131 43.61 6.65 24.62
N PRO A 132 43.62 5.40 25.14
CA PRO A 132 44.23 4.23 24.48
C PRO A 132 43.79 4.05 23.01
N GLY A 133 44.71 3.67 22.12
CA GLY A 133 44.45 3.45 20.68
C GLY A 133 44.33 4.71 19.80
N ARG A 134 44.33 5.92 20.38
CA ARG A 134 44.34 7.18 19.60
C ARG A 134 45.64 7.32 18.79
N LEU A 135 46.73 6.86 19.39
CA LEU A 135 48.06 6.67 18.82
C LEU A 135 48.41 5.19 18.93
N ALA A 136 49.50 4.78 18.25
CA ALA A 136 50.01 3.41 18.36
C ALA A 136 50.28 3.07 19.85
N PRO A 137 49.85 1.89 20.34
CA PRO A 137 50.16 1.46 21.69
C PRO A 137 51.68 1.41 21.93
N GLN A 138 52.12 1.73 23.14
CA GLN A 138 53.55 1.69 23.52
C GLN A 138 54.17 0.29 23.41
N ARG A 139 53.35 -0.76 23.47
CA ARG A 139 53.80 -2.15 23.30
C ARG A 139 53.34 -2.72 21.98
N ALA A 140 54.29 -3.30 21.25
CA ALA A 140 54.01 -4.08 20.04
C ALA A 140 53.02 -5.22 20.31
N ALA A 141 53.08 -5.89 21.48
CA ALA A 141 52.12 -6.94 21.85
C ALA A 141 50.67 -6.42 21.92
N THR A 142 50.45 -5.24 22.50
CA THR A 142 49.11 -4.61 22.56
C THR A 142 48.64 -4.20 21.17
N ALA A 143 49.54 -3.69 20.32
CA ALA A 143 49.22 -3.37 18.93
C ALA A 143 48.85 -4.64 18.15
N ALA A 144 49.65 -5.69 18.25
CA ALA A 144 49.41 -6.98 17.59
C ALA A 144 48.06 -7.59 18.00
N LEU A 145 47.74 -7.61 19.29
CA LEU A 145 46.46 -8.10 19.81
C LEU A 145 45.27 -7.30 19.23
N ALA A 146 45.32 -5.97 19.38
CA ALA A 146 44.22 -5.11 18.98
C ALA A 146 44.01 -5.10 17.46
N VAL A 147 45.09 -5.05 16.68
CA VAL A 147 45.05 -5.05 15.21
C VAL A 147 44.59 -6.40 14.68
N SER A 148 45.08 -7.52 15.23
CA SER A 148 44.63 -8.86 14.81
C SER A 148 43.14 -9.05 15.09
N THR A 149 42.66 -8.59 16.25
CA THR A 149 41.23 -8.61 16.58
C THR A 149 40.41 -7.71 15.63
N ALA A 150 40.91 -6.50 15.34
CA ALA A 150 40.22 -5.58 14.43
C ALA A 150 40.15 -6.14 13.00
N LEU A 151 41.22 -6.77 12.51
CA LEU A 151 41.23 -7.44 11.21
C LEU A 151 40.29 -8.62 11.19
N HIS A 152 40.24 -9.44 12.24
CA HIS A 152 39.26 -10.52 12.35
C HIS A 152 37.80 -10.02 12.20
N ILE A 153 37.47 -8.86 12.79
CA ILE A 153 36.15 -8.23 12.58
C ILE A 153 35.94 -7.85 11.10
N LEU A 154 36.95 -7.26 10.46
CA LEU A 154 36.89 -6.82 9.06
C LEU A 154 36.92 -7.98 8.05
N GLU A 155 37.46 -9.13 8.41
CA GLU A 155 37.54 -10.33 7.56
C GLU A 155 36.19 -11.02 7.33
N HIS A 156 35.18 -10.69 8.14
CA HIS A 156 33.82 -11.19 7.92
C HIS A 156 33.29 -10.74 6.54
N GLY A 157 32.66 -11.64 5.78
CA GLY A 157 32.10 -11.32 4.46
C GLY A 157 30.83 -10.46 4.49
N ASP A 158 30.25 -10.21 5.67
CA ASP A 158 29.02 -9.46 5.85
C ASP A 158 29.15 -8.40 6.97
N ILE A 159 28.57 -7.22 6.73
CA ILE A 159 28.64 -6.08 7.66
C ILE A 159 27.86 -6.36 8.95
N HIS A 160 26.75 -7.10 8.89
CA HIS A 160 26.00 -7.45 10.09
C HIS A 160 26.74 -8.46 10.94
N ALA A 161 27.41 -9.42 10.31
CA ALA A 161 28.30 -10.36 11.00
C ALA A 161 29.48 -9.63 11.68
N ALA A 162 30.16 -8.72 10.97
CA ALA A 162 31.21 -7.87 11.55
C ALA A 162 30.68 -7.01 12.72
N GLY A 163 29.51 -6.40 12.56
CA GLY A 163 28.85 -5.62 13.61
C GLY A 163 28.44 -6.47 14.82
N ALA A 164 28.01 -7.71 14.60
CA ALA A 164 27.69 -8.67 15.66
C ALA A 164 28.94 -9.11 16.41
N ALA A 165 30.05 -9.38 15.71
CA ALA A 165 31.34 -9.69 16.32
C ALA A 165 31.84 -8.53 17.18
N LEU A 166 31.81 -7.30 16.65
CA LEU A 166 32.16 -6.10 17.42
C LEU A 166 31.27 -5.95 18.66
N ARG A 167 29.95 -6.08 18.50
CA ARG A 167 28.99 -6.00 19.62
C ARG A 167 29.30 -7.05 20.68
N HIS A 168 29.56 -8.28 20.29
CA HIS A 168 29.83 -9.38 21.23
C HIS A 168 31.04 -9.05 22.12
N LEU A 169 32.12 -8.51 21.53
CA LEU A 169 33.34 -8.18 22.26
C LEU A 169 33.13 -7.06 23.29
N ILE A 170 32.35 -6.02 22.95
CA ILE A 170 32.20 -4.81 23.77
C ILE A 170 30.96 -4.77 24.65
N SER A 171 30.08 -5.78 24.56
CA SER A 171 28.85 -5.81 25.38
C SER A 171 29.21 -6.08 26.84
N ASP A 172 28.67 -5.29 27.76
CA ASP A 172 28.80 -5.54 29.19
C ASP A 172 27.98 -6.79 29.62
N VAL A 173 28.11 -7.23 30.87
CA VAL A 173 27.42 -8.41 31.42
C VAL A 173 25.89 -8.26 31.36
N ASP A 174 25.39 -7.03 31.54
CA ASP A 174 23.97 -6.69 31.38
C ASP A 174 23.54 -6.53 29.90
N GLY A 175 24.49 -6.70 28.98
CA GLY A 175 24.33 -6.57 27.54
C GLY A 175 24.34 -5.12 27.03
N THR A 176 24.56 -4.12 27.88
CA THR A 176 24.71 -2.74 27.43
C THR A 176 25.94 -2.59 26.53
N ILE A 177 25.87 -1.66 25.58
CA ILE A 177 26.94 -1.43 24.61
C ILE A 177 27.45 0.00 24.81
N PRO A 178 28.76 0.21 25.03
CA PRO A 178 29.34 1.53 25.27
C PRO A 178 29.57 2.33 23.97
N LEU A 179 28.69 2.15 22.98
CA LEU A 179 28.66 2.88 21.73
C LEU A 179 27.37 3.69 21.63
N LYS A 180 27.44 4.83 20.93
CA LYS A 180 26.32 5.72 20.68
C LYS A 180 26.33 6.09 19.21
N VAL A 181 25.14 6.25 18.62
CA VAL A 181 25.01 6.63 17.21
C VAL A 181 25.73 7.95 16.90
N ALA A 182 25.77 8.87 17.87
CA ALA A 182 26.43 10.16 17.78
C ALA A 182 27.96 10.07 17.71
N HIS A 183 28.59 8.96 18.10
CA HIS A 183 30.03 8.80 17.96
C HIS A 183 30.42 8.81 16.48
N ARG A 184 31.19 9.82 16.06
CA ARG A 184 31.77 9.93 14.73
C ARG A 184 33.28 9.79 14.82
N TRP A 185 33.84 9.00 13.91
CA TRP A 185 35.26 8.76 13.81
C TRP A 185 35.79 9.54 12.60
N ALA A 186 36.91 10.24 12.77
CA ALA A 186 37.55 10.95 11.68
C ALA A 186 38.33 9.96 10.81
N HIS A 187 38.38 10.22 9.50
CA HIS A 187 39.16 9.45 8.52
C HIS A 187 38.82 7.96 8.44
N THR A 188 37.59 7.56 8.77
CA THR A 188 37.09 6.19 8.60
C THR A 188 36.32 6.03 7.29
N SER A 189 36.25 4.80 6.80
CA SER A 189 35.46 4.45 5.63
C SER A 189 33.95 4.43 5.93
N PRO A 190 33.10 4.51 4.89
CA PRO A 190 31.66 4.25 5.03
C PRO A 190 31.35 2.83 5.52
N VAL A 191 32.26 1.87 5.32
CA VAL A 191 32.08 0.47 5.77
C VAL A 191 32.16 0.39 7.28
N PHE A 192 33.14 1.05 7.91
CA PHE A 192 33.21 1.13 9.36
C PHE A 192 31.97 1.80 9.96
N ASP A 193 31.48 2.88 9.34
CA ASP A 193 30.26 3.55 9.78
C ASP A 193 29.04 2.61 9.75
N ALA A 194 28.98 1.71 8.77
CA ALA A 194 27.95 0.68 8.63
C ALA A 194 28.10 -0.44 9.68
N ILE A 195 29.33 -0.92 9.93
CA ILE A 195 29.63 -1.88 11.01
C ILE A 195 29.24 -1.30 12.37
N HIS A 196 29.57 -0.04 12.62
CA HIS A 196 29.21 0.66 13.85
C HIS A 196 27.68 0.73 14.03
N LEU A 197 26.92 1.02 12.97
CA LEU A 197 25.46 1.00 13.03
C LEU A 197 24.89 -0.42 13.20
N ALA A 198 25.45 -1.42 12.51
CA ALA A 198 25.06 -2.82 12.64
C ALA A 198 25.31 -3.36 14.06
N ALA A 199 26.41 -2.97 14.69
CA ALA A 199 26.69 -3.28 16.08
C ALA A 199 25.61 -2.72 17.03
N LEU A 200 25.16 -1.49 16.77
CA LEU A 200 24.14 -0.79 17.56
C LEU A 200 22.69 -1.23 17.27
N ALA A 201 22.41 -1.75 16.08
CA ALA A 201 21.05 -1.95 15.57
C ALA A 201 20.08 -2.62 16.56
N PRO A 202 20.43 -3.73 17.25
CA PRO A 202 19.51 -4.38 18.19
C PRO A 202 19.14 -3.54 19.43
N ARG A 203 19.91 -2.49 19.72
CA ARG A 203 19.68 -1.58 20.87
C ARG A 203 18.96 -0.29 20.47
N LEU A 204 18.76 -0.05 19.18
CA LEU A 204 18.05 1.12 18.70
C LEU A 204 16.53 0.91 18.74
N LYS A 205 15.78 1.98 18.97
CA LYS A 205 14.32 1.98 18.78
C LYS A 205 14.00 1.65 17.32
N GLY A 206 12.88 0.97 17.06
CA GLY A 206 12.52 0.59 15.69
C GLY A 206 12.43 1.78 14.73
N THR A 207 11.93 2.93 15.18
CA THR A 207 11.92 4.15 14.35
C THR A 207 13.33 4.65 14.00
N ASP A 208 14.31 4.48 14.89
CA ASP A 208 15.70 4.84 14.63
C ASP A 208 16.37 3.80 13.71
N GLN A 209 16.04 2.52 13.86
CA GLN A 209 16.49 1.47 12.94
C GLN A 209 16.11 1.78 11.49
N LEU A 210 14.90 2.29 11.25
CA LEU A 210 14.44 2.76 9.92
C LEU A 210 15.25 3.97 9.42
N ARG A 211 15.49 4.96 10.28
CA ARG A 211 16.26 6.17 9.94
C ARG A 211 17.71 5.85 9.56
N TYR A 212 18.32 4.90 10.24
CA TYR A 212 19.69 4.46 9.99
C TYR A 212 19.78 3.25 9.05
N ARG A 213 18.66 2.86 8.42
CA ARG A 213 18.56 1.75 7.46
C ARG A 213 19.25 0.48 7.96
N THR A 214 19.07 0.16 9.24
CA THR A 214 19.88 -0.89 9.89
C THR A 214 19.54 -2.30 9.44
N ALA A 215 18.46 -2.51 8.67
CA ALA A 215 18.14 -3.80 8.08
C ALA A 215 18.89 -4.03 6.76
N ASP A 216 19.27 -2.97 6.04
CA ASP A 216 19.94 -3.05 4.75
C ASP A 216 21.29 -3.74 4.86
N ARG A 217 21.80 -4.29 3.75
CA ARG A 217 23.15 -4.85 3.68
C ARG A 217 24.24 -3.87 4.16
N ARG A 218 24.01 -2.57 3.96
CA ARG A 218 24.91 -1.51 4.42
C ARG A 218 24.13 -0.45 5.19
N PRO A 219 24.02 -0.58 6.52
CA PRO A 219 23.43 0.46 7.36
C PRO A 219 24.09 1.81 7.12
N SER A 220 23.30 2.89 7.11
CA SER A 220 23.80 4.20 6.76
C SER A 220 23.12 5.32 7.52
N ARG A 221 23.86 6.39 7.80
CA ARG A 221 23.31 7.59 8.43
C ARG A 221 22.59 8.44 7.37
N PRO A 222 21.53 9.17 7.75
CA PRO A 222 20.94 10.18 6.88
C PRO A 222 22.00 11.16 6.37
N GLY A 223 22.12 11.26 5.05
CA GLY A 223 23.03 12.20 4.38
C GLY A 223 22.55 13.65 4.46
N ARG A 224 23.34 14.58 3.90
CA ARG A 224 23.02 16.02 3.90
C ARG A 224 21.69 16.35 3.20
N SER A 225 21.35 15.61 2.14
CA SER A 225 20.10 15.77 1.37
C SER A 225 18.91 15.01 1.96
N ALA A 226 19.04 14.35 3.11
CA ALA A 226 18.00 13.48 3.66
C ALA A 226 16.70 14.21 4.00
N ALA A 227 16.79 15.46 4.49
CA ALA A 227 15.60 16.27 4.77
C ALA A 227 14.82 16.58 3.48
N THR A 228 15.51 17.05 2.44
CA THR A 228 14.91 17.33 1.13
C THR A 228 14.31 16.07 0.51
N ARG A 229 15.03 14.94 0.54
CA ARG A 229 14.51 13.66 0.03
C ARG A 229 13.25 13.22 0.77
N ALA A 230 13.20 13.39 2.10
CA ALA A 230 12.00 13.06 2.86
C ALA A 230 10.81 13.95 2.44
N THR A 231 11.00 15.26 2.29
CA THR A 231 9.95 16.17 1.80
C THR A 231 9.47 15.79 0.40
N GLU A 232 10.37 15.48 -0.52
CA GLU A 232 10.00 15.03 -1.88
C GLU A 232 9.27 13.69 -1.85
N ARG A 233 9.74 12.74 -1.04
CA ARG A 233 9.09 11.44 -0.89
C ARG A 233 7.69 11.57 -0.29
N ALA A 234 7.46 12.52 0.59
CA ALA A 234 6.14 12.76 1.16
C ALA A 234 5.08 13.16 0.12
N ARG A 235 5.48 13.76 -1.02
CA ARG A 235 4.57 14.00 -2.16
C ARG A 235 4.19 12.72 -2.89
N LYS A 236 5.05 11.71 -2.84
CA LYS A 236 4.91 10.42 -3.54
C LYS A 236 4.21 9.34 -2.70
N ILE A 237 3.93 9.63 -1.43
CA ILE A 237 3.37 8.66 -0.47
C ILE A 237 1.92 9.02 -0.10
N PRO A 238 0.96 8.08 -0.22
CA PRO A 238 -0.39 8.27 0.32
C PRO A 238 -0.41 8.23 1.84
N THR A 239 -1.38 8.90 2.47
CA THR A 239 -1.55 8.88 3.93
C THR A 239 -1.77 7.46 4.45
N GLN A 240 -2.52 6.63 3.73
CA GLN A 240 -2.57 5.19 3.95
C GLN A 240 -1.75 4.48 2.89
N LEU A 241 -0.81 3.63 3.31
CA LEU A 241 0.00 2.88 2.36
C LEU A 241 -0.89 2.08 1.40
N TRP A 242 -0.43 1.93 0.16
CA TRP A 242 -1.15 1.24 -0.91
C TRP A 242 -1.68 -0.13 -0.46
N PRO A 243 -2.89 -0.53 -0.88
CA PRO A 243 -3.51 -1.79 -0.47
C PRO A 243 -2.62 -3.03 -0.65
N ALA A 244 -2.01 -3.21 -1.83
CA ALA A 244 -1.19 -4.38 -2.11
C ALA A 244 0.09 -4.41 -1.26
N TRP A 245 0.74 -3.27 -1.06
CA TRP A 245 1.90 -3.15 -0.18
C TRP A 245 1.54 -3.37 1.29
N SER A 246 0.42 -2.82 1.73
CA SER A 246 -0.09 -3.02 3.09
C SER A 246 -0.39 -4.49 3.37
N ALA A 247 -0.99 -5.20 2.42
CA ALA A 247 -1.30 -6.61 2.53
C ALA A 247 -0.04 -7.48 2.63
N ARG A 248 1.03 -7.16 1.90
CA ARG A 248 2.32 -7.87 1.96
C ARG A 248 3.09 -7.58 3.26
N LEU A 249 3.10 -6.34 3.74
CA LEU A 249 3.90 -5.92 4.89
C LEU A 249 3.25 -6.21 6.25
N SER A 250 1.98 -6.62 6.28
CA SER A 250 1.23 -6.72 7.53
C SER A 250 1.01 -8.18 7.94
N PRO A 251 1.32 -8.57 9.18
CA PRO A 251 1.15 -9.95 9.65
C PRO A 251 -0.31 -10.42 9.62
N GLN A 252 -0.54 -11.67 9.22
CA GLN A 252 -1.88 -12.28 9.11
C GLN A 252 -2.66 -12.31 10.44
N ASN A 253 -1.96 -12.61 11.56
CA ASN A 253 -2.53 -12.71 12.91
C ASN A 253 -2.53 -11.38 13.69
N GLY A 254 -2.37 -10.26 13.00
CA GLY A 254 -2.76 -8.96 13.50
C GLY A 254 -3.75 -8.42 12.50
N ALA A 255 -5.05 -8.52 12.81
CA ALA A 255 -6.07 -7.78 12.05
C ALA A 255 -5.51 -6.38 11.85
N LEU A 256 -5.15 -6.07 10.61
CA LEU A 256 -4.49 -4.83 10.20
C LEU A 256 -5.16 -3.71 10.98
N SER A 257 -4.47 -3.24 12.02
CA SER A 257 -5.06 -2.22 12.89
C SER A 257 -5.44 -1.07 11.97
N ARG A 258 -6.57 -0.38 12.21
CA ARG A 258 -6.95 0.78 11.38
C ARG A 258 -5.80 1.78 11.19
N THR A 259 -4.83 1.74 12.11
CA THR A 259 -3.64 2.59 12.15
C THR A 259 -2.39 1.99 11.50
N ILE A 260 -2.37 0.73 11.06
CA ILE A 260 -1.16 0.10 10.46
C ILE A 260 -0.82 0.68 9.09
N ARG A 261 -1.79 0.89 8.19
CA ARG A 261 -1.50 1.48 6.87
C ARG A 261 -0.97 2.92 7.00
N PRO A 262 -1.58 3.80 7.83
CA PRO A 262 -0.97 5.09 8.12
C PRO A 262 0.41 4.99 8.75
N ALA A 263 0.61 4.07 9.71
CA ALA A 263 1.91 3.89 10.35
C ALA A 263 2.99 3.42 9.35
N LEU A 264 2.66 2.52 8.42
CA LEU A 264 3.59 2.07 7.38
C LEU A 264 3.99 3.22 6.43
N SER A 265 3.06 4.12 6.05
CA SER A 265 3.39 5.33 5.29
C SER A 265 4.34 6.24 6.07
N CYS A 266 4.11 6.44 7.38
CA CYS A 266 5.04 7.19 8.22
C CYS A 266 6.41 6.50 8.31
N TYR A 267 6.46 5.18 8.48
CA TYR A 267 7.72 4.43 8.51
C TYR A 267 8.49 4.51 7.20
N LEU A 268 7.81 4.44 6.06
CA LEU A 268 8.40 4.62 4.74
C LEU A 268 9.10 6.00 4.60
N LEU A 269 8.50 7.03 5.19
CA LEU A 269 9.06 8.37 5.22
C LEU A 269 10.29 8.49 6.15
N LEU A 270 10.37 7.65 7.20
CA LEU A 270 11.53 7.61 8.09
C LEU A 270 12.77 6.98 7.45
N ILE A 271 12.62 6.12 6.44
CA ILE A 271 13.74 5.41 5.80
C ILE A 271 14.81 6.38 5.32
N GLY A 272 16.00 6.32 5.93
CA GLY A 272 17.13 7.18 5.59
C GLY A 272 16.88 8.67 5.83
N GLY A 273 15.87 9.03 6.63
CA GLY A 273 15.43 10.40 6.91
C GLY A 273 15.91 10.95 8.25
N THR A 274 15.83 12.27 8.41
CA THR A 274 16.21 12.98 9.64
C THR A 274 15.03 13.27 10.59
N GLY A 275 13.79 13.08 10.15
CA GLY A 275 12.59 13.31 10.96
C GLY A 275 12.29 12.21 11.97
N ASP A 276 11.35 12.49 12.86
CA ASP A 276 10.76 11.50 13.77
C ASP A 276 9.34 11.09 13.32
N PHE A 277 8.75 10.10 14.00
CA PHE A 277 7.44 9.58 13.64
C PHE A 277 6.32 10.64 13.71
N PRO A 278 6.23 11.49 14.75
CA PRO A 278 5.27 12.60 14.78
C PRO A 278 5.42 13.59 13.63
N ALA A 279 6.65 13.96 13.25
CA ALA A 279 6.88 14.82 12.09
C ALA A 279 6.43 14.17 10.79
N ALA A 280 6.70 12.87 10.61
CA ALA A 280 6.20 12.11 9.47
C ALA A 280 4.66 12.05 9.43
N ALA A 281 4.01 11.83 10.57
CA ALA A 281 2.56 11.81 10.69
C ALA A 281 1.93 13.16 10.30
N ARG A 282 2.50 14.27 10.78
CA ARG A 282 2.06 15.62 10.38
C ARG A 282 2.22 15.86 8.89
N LEU A 283 3.35 15.49 8.30
CA LEU A 283 3.63 15.71 6.88
C LEU A 283 2.68 14.91 5.97
N LEU A 284 2.25 13.73 6.41
CA LEU A 284 1.34 12.86 5.66
C LEU A 284 -0.13 13.05 6.04
N HIS A 285 -0.47 13.95 6.96
CA HIS A 285 -1.83 14.11 7.51
C HIS A 285 -2.39 12.79 8.09
N ALA A 286 -1.52 11.95 8.66
CA ALA A 286 -1.89 10.64 9.17
C ALA A 286 -2.61 10.75 10.53
N PRO A 287 -3.81 10.14 10.70
CA PRO A 287 -4.54 10.18 11.96
C PRO A 287 -4.00 9.11 12.93
N VAL A 288 -2.75 9.30 13.37
CA VAL A 288 -2.05 8.39 14.28
C VAL A 288 -1.58 9.14 15.51
N GLU A 289 -1.65 8.47 16.66
CA GLU A 289 -1.07 8.96 17.90
C GLU A 289 0.46 8.91 17.86
N ASP A 290 1.12 9.87 18.49
CA ASP A 290 2.59 9.98 18.50
C ASP A 290 3.30 8.72 19.01
N ARG A 291 2.72 8.06 20.03
CA ARG A 291 3.30 6.84 20.65
C ARG A 291 3.13 5.59 19.80
N LEU A 292 2.25 5.62 18.80
CA LEU A 292 1.94 4.45 17.97
C LEU A 292 3.20 3.93 17.27
N GLY A 293 4.06 4.81 16.77
CA GLY A 293 5.25 4.44 16.02
C GLY A 293 6.19 3.53 16.82
N SER A 294 6.50 3.87 18.07
CA SER A 294 7.36 3.04 18.93
C SER A 294 6.66 1.76 19.38
N HIS A 295 5.38 1.83 19.73
CA HIS A 295 4.63 0.65 20.20
C HIS A 295 4.45 -0.38 19.08
N MET A 296 4.15 0.05 17.85
CA MET A 296 3.96 -0.87 16.73
C MET A 296 5.27 -1.49 16.28
N THR A 297 6.37 -0.74 16.18
CA THR A 297 7.69 -1.33 15.90
C THR A 297 8.08 -2.37 16.95
N PHE A 298 7.91 -2.07 18.25
CA PHE A 298 8.15 -3.03 19.33
C PHE A 298 7.35 -4.33 19.18
N ARG A 299 6.04 -4.23 18.85
CA ARG A 299 5.18 -5.41 18.63
C ARG A 299 5.63 -6.22 17.42
N LEU A 300 6.03 -5.57 16.33
CA LEU A 300 6.54 -6.24 15.13
C LEU A 300 7.90 -6.90 15.39
N THR A 301 8.76 -6.30 16.20
CA THR A 301 10.05 -6.89 16.61
C THR A 301 9.83 -8.14 17.46
N LYS A 302 8.92 -8.08 18.45
CA LYS A 302 8.57 -9.25 19.28
C LYS A 302 8.03 -10.44 18.48
N ARG A 303 7.39 -10.18 17.34
CA ARG A 303 6.88 -11.21 16.42
C ARG A 303 7.88 -11.62 15.34
N GLY A 304 9.10 -11.06 15.35
CA GLY A 304 10.15 -11.38 14.36
C GLY A 304 10.00 -10.71 12.99
N HIS A 305 8.92 -9.97 12.72
CA HIS A 305 8.61 -9.45 11.38
C HIS A 305 9.24 -8.09 11.05
N PHE A 306 9.72 -7.36 12.07
CA PHE A 306 10.13 -5.96 11.88
C PHE A 306 11.31 -5.79 10.90
N ARG A 307 12.24 -6.74 10.87
CA ARG A 307 13.40 -6.71 9.98
C ARG A 307 12.97 -6.77 8.51
N ASP A 308 12.12 -7.74 8.16
CA ASP A 308 11.72 -7.97 6.77
C ASP A 308 10.79 -6.86 6.27
N ILE A 309 9.92 -6.33 7.15
CA ILE A 309 9.15 -5.12 6.87
C ILE A 309 10.09 -3.93 6.59
N SER A 310 11.15 -3.75 7.40
CA SER A 310 12.11 -2.67 7.21
C SER A 310 12.86 -2.78 5.88
N LEU A 311 13.20 -4.00 5.45
CA LEU A 311 13.78 -4.26 4.13
C LEU A 311 12.80 -3.93 3.00
N GLY A 312 11.54 -4.39 3.10
CA GLY A 312 10.51 -4.08 2.10
C GLY A 312 10.24 -2.58 1.98
N LEU A 313 10.19 -1.86 3.10
CA LEU A 313 10.07 -0.40 3.12
C LEU A 313 11.32 0.29 2.56
N SER A 314 12.51 -0.28 2.73
CA SER A 314 13.76 0.30 2.19
C SER A 314 13.82 0.18 0.67
N VAL A 315 13.45 -0.98 0.12
CA VAL A 315 13.30 -1.18 -1.34
C VAL A 315 12.27 -0.20 -1.91
N LEU A 316 11.12 -0.05 -1.23
CA LEU A 316 10.08 0.88 -1.64
C LEU A 316 10.55 2.35 -1.60
N ALA A 317 11.29 2.73 -0.57
CA ALA A 317 11.85 4.08 -0.46
C ALA A 317 12.83 4.37 -1.60
N ASP A 318 13.70 3.41 -1.93
CA ASP A 318 14.67 3.55 -3.02
C ASP A 318 13.98 3.64 -4.38
N TYR A 319 12.93 2.83 -4.61
CA TYR A 319 12.10 2.93 -5.82
C TYR A 319 11.45 4.30 -5.96
N LEU A 320 10.83 4.83 -4.91
CA LEU A 320 10.18 6.15 -4.97
C LEU A 320 11.18 7.29 -5.13
N ASP A 321 12.37 7.16 -4.55
CA ASP A 321 13.44 8.15 -4.70
C ASP A 321 13.99 8.16 -6.15
N GLN A 322 14.01 7.02 -6.84
CA GLN A 322 14.53 6.87 -8.21
C GLN A 322 13.47 7.10 -9.30
N GLU A 323 12.37 6.35 -9.27
CA GLU A 323 11.33 6.33 -10.32
C GLU A 323 10.19 7.33 -10.07
N GLY A 324 9.97 7.71 -8.81
CA GLY A 324 8.91 8.65 -8.44
C GLY A 324 7.52 8.02 -8.32
N SER A 325 6.50 8.87 -8.43
CA SER A 325 5.07 8.52 -8.40
C SER A 325 4.35 9.42 -9.42
N PRO A 326 3.45 8.87 -10.25
CA PRO A 326 2.64 9.66 -11.16
C PRO A 326 1.57 10.49 -10.44
N ILE A 327 1.23 10.15 -9.19
CA ILE A 327 0.30 10.91 -8.36
C ILE A 327 1.08 11.77 -7.36
N ASP A 328 0.79 13.07 -7.31
CA ASP A 328 1.19 13.93 -6.19
C ASP A 328 0.15 13.80 -5.06
N TYR A 329 0.43 12.91 -4.10
CA TYR A 329 -0.42 12.68 -2.95
C TYR A 329 -0.50 13.88 -2.00
N ASN A 330 0.49 14.78 -2.00
CA ASN A 330 0.39 16.01 -1.23
C ASN A 330 -0.69 16.92 -1.82
N ARG A 331 -0.72 17.05 -3.15
CA ARG A 331 -1.80 17.75 -3.85
C ARG A 331 -3.14 17.08 -3.59
N ARG A 332 -3.25 15.75 -3.76
CA ARG A 332 -4.50 14.99 -3.53
C ARG A 332 -5.08 15.19 -2.12
N ARG A 333 -4.25 15.25 -1.08
CA ARG A 333 -4.72 15.50 0.31
C ARG A 333 -5.34 16.88 0.53
N THR A 334 -5.04 17.85 -0.34
CA THR A 334 -5.48 19.25 -0.21
C THR A 334 -6.70 19.61 -1.05
N VAL A 335 -7.17 18.70 -1.92
CA VAL A 335 -8.35 18.90 -2.77
C VAL A 335 -9.63 18.97 -1.93
N ASP A 336 -10.59 19.79 -2.36
CA ASP A 336 -11.90 19.89 -1.71
C ASP A 336 -12.88 18.81 -2.20
N TYR A 337 -13.09 17.79 -1.37
CA TYR A 337 -13.99 16.68 -1.67
C TYR A 337 -15.46 16.89 -1.21
N ARG A 338 -15.87 18.10 -0.84
CA ARG A 338 -17.26 18.37 -0.39
C ARG A 338 -18.31 18.11 -1.48
N ASN A 339 -17.95 18.28 -2.76
CA ASN A 339 -18.86 18.09 -3.89
C ASN A 339 -18.49 16.87 -4.76
N LEU A 340 -17.74 15.90 -4.21
CA LEU A 340 -17.21 14.75 -4.94
C LEU A 340 -18.26 13.95 -5.72
N LEU A 341 -19.43 13.70 -5.13
CA LEU A 341 -20.53 12.99 -5.78
C LEU A 341 -21.86 13.56 -5.27
N PRO A 342 -22.50 14.49 -6.01
CA PRO A 342 -23.83 15.00 -5.68
C PRO A 342 -24.88 13.89 -5.67
N LEU A 343 -25.97 14.08 -4.90
CA LEU A 343 -27.02 13.07 -4.77
C LEU A 343 -27.73 12.80 -6.09
N ASP A 344 -28.00 13.85 -6.88
CA ASP A 344 -28.66 13.71 -8.17
C ASP A 344 -27.82 12.90 -9.14
N THR A 345 -26.51 13.15 -9.19
CA THR A 345 -25.55 12.37 -9.98
C THR A 345 -25.50 10.92 -9.54
N TRP A 346 -25.40 10.63 -8.24
CA TRP A 346 -25.46 9.25 -7.72
C TRP A 346 -26.74 8.54 -8.15
N THR A 347 -27.88 9.21 -8.00
CA THR A 347 -29.19 8.64 -8.33
C THR A 347 -29.33 8.42 -9.83
N GLN A 348 -28.75 9.30 -10.65
CA GLN A 348 -28.71 9.16 -12.10
C GLN A 348 -27.81 7.99 -12.52
N LEU A 349 -26.57 7.93 -12.03
CA LEU A 349 -25.62 6.83 -12.30
C LEU A 349 -26.23 5.47 -11.92
N CYS A 350 -26.86 5.37 -10.75
CA CYS A 350 -27.54 4.15 -10.33
C CYS A 350 -28.72 3.78 -11.25
N ARG A 351 -29.52 4.76 -11.66
CA ARG A 351 -30.63 4.56 -12.61
C ARG A 351 -30.11 4.05 -13.95
N ASP A 352 -29.00 4.60 -14.46
CA ASP A 352 -28.43 4.26 -15.77
C ASP A 352 -27.87 2.84 -15.84
N ILE A 353 -27.51 2.25 -14.71
CA ILE A 353 -27.02 0.87 -14.63
C ILE A 353 -28.04 -0.10 -14.00
N GLY A 354 -29.25 0.36 -13.68
CA GLY A 354 -30.27 -0.44 -13.01
C GLY A 354 -29.87 -0.90 -11.59
N PHE A 355 -28.94 -0.17 -10.95
CA PHE A 355 -28.50 -0.43 -9.58
C PHE A 355 -29.43 0.26 -8.59
N GLU A 356 -29.71 -0.40 -7.46
CA GLU A 356 -30.52 0.19 -6.41
C GLU A 356 -29.70 1.20 -5.62
N ALA A 357 -29.87 2.49 -5.96
CA ALA A 357 -29.24 3.63 -5.29
C ALA A 357 -29.33 3.57 -3.76
N GLY A 358 -30.42 2.97 -3.26
CA GLY A 358 -30.72 2.83 -1.85
C GLY A 358 -30.98 4.18 -1.18
N GLY A 359 -30.96 4.20 0.15
CA GLY A 359 -31.12 5.43 0.93
C GLY A 359 -29.85 6.28 0.98
N VAL A 360 -29.95 7.44 1.63
CA VAL A 360 -28.87 8.43 1.84
C VAL A 360 -27.56 7.80 2.33
N ARG A 361 -27.62 6.74 3.15
CA ARG A 361 -26.43 6.06 3.66
C ARG A 361 -25.57 5.42 2.57
N ARG A 362 -26.17 4.78 1.55
CA ARG A 362 -25.40 4.16 0.44
C ARG A 362 -24.68 5.23 -0.39
N HIS A 363 -25.34 6.37 -0.61
CA HIS A 363 -24.72 7.54 -1.23
C HIS A 363 -23.51 8.05 -0.42
N GLN A 364 -23.64 8.18 0.90
CA GLN A 364 -22.53 8.56 1.78
C GLN A 364 -21.37 7.55 1.73
N PHE A 365 -21.66 6.25 1.66
CA PHE A 365 -20.63 5.22 1.53
C PHE A 365 -19.91 5.25 0.18
N ALA A 366 -20.63 5.46 -0.93
CA ALA A 366 -20.02 5.66 -2.24
C ALA A 366 -19.08 6.87 -2.24
N ARG A 367 -19.50 7.98 -1.62
CA ARG A 367 -18.65 9.17 -1.42
C ARG A 367 -17.41 8.88 -0.58
N ALA A 368 -17.57 8.17 0.54
CA ALA A 368 -16.47 7.82 1.43
C ALA A 368 -15.44 6.89 0.76
N LEU A 369 -15.90 5.95 -0.07
CA LEU A 369 -15.06 5.05 -0.85
C LEU A 369 -14.25 5.82 -1.91
N LEU A 370 -14.92 6.68 -2.68
CA LEU A 370 -14.24 7.54 -3.67
C LEU A 370 -13.24 8.49 -3.01
N PHE A 371 -13.60 9.07 -1.87
CA PHE A 371 -12.69 9.92 -1.09
C PHE A 371 -11.43 9.16 -0.69
N GLU A 372 -11.56 7.96 -0.11
CA GLU A 372 -10.41 7.16 0.31
C GLU A 372 -9.50 6.79 -0.89
N ARG A 373 -10.10 6.41 -2.03
CA ARG A 373 -9.35 6.09 -3.25
C ARG A 373 -8.61 7.29 -3.84
N LEU A 374 -9.27 8.44 -3.97
CA LEU A 374 -8.70 9.60 -4.67
C LEU A 374 -7.68 10.37 -3.85
N SER A 375 -7.92 10.50 -2.54
CA SER A 375 -7.09 11.29 -1.64
C SER A 375 -5.94 10.50 -1.03
N GLY A 376 -6.08 9.16 -0.94
CA GLY A 376 -5.20 8.30 -0.15
C GLY A 376 -5.37 8.48 1.37
N LEU A 377 -6.35 9.27 1.83
CA LEU A 377 -6.71 9.47 3.23
C LEU A 377 -7.69 8.38 3.70
N PRO A 378 -7.69 8.02 5.00
CA PRO A 378 -8.77 7.20 5.57
C PRO A 378 -10.14 7.81 5.31
N CYS A 379 -11.14 6.98 4.98
CA CYS A 379 -12.54 7.42 4.92
C CYS A 379 -13.02 8.16 6.19
N THR A 380 -12.45 7.91 7.37
CA THR A 380 -12.79 8.63 8.61
C THR A 380 -12.40 10.10 8.61
N LEU A 381 -11.51 10.53 7.70
CA LEU A 381 -11.14 11.93 7.48
C LEU A 381 -11.92 12.58 6.34
N ALA A 382 -12.91 11.90 5.77
CA ALA A 382 -13.82 12.50 4.81
C ALA A 382 -14.56 13.71 5.42
N PRO A 383 -15.07 14.64 4.60
CA PRO A 383 -15.98 15.68 5.05
C PRO A 383 -17.12 15.12 5.92
N ALA A 384 -17.44 15.83 7.00
CA ALA A 384 -18.39 15.38 8.04
C ALA A 384 -19.76 14.94 7.50
N ALA A 385 -20.19 15.49 6.36
CA ALA A 385 -21.44 15.13 5.69
C ALA A 385 -21.54 13.65 5.26
N TYR A 386 -20.42 12.95 5.11
CA TYR A 386 -20.39 11.55 4.69
C TYR A 386 -19.29 10.70 5.33
N ALA A 387 -18.62 11.21 6.38
CA ALA A 387 -17.61 10.46 7.11
C ALA A 387 -18.23 9.31 7.94
N PRO A 388 -17.72 8.07 7.85
CA PRO A 388 -18.15 6.96 8.71
C PRO A 388 -17.49 7.06 10.10
N SER A 389 -17.94 8.03 10.90
CA SER A 389 -17.35 8.37 12.20
C SER A 389 -17.57 7.30 13.28
N THR A 390 -18.69 6.55 13.23
CA THR A 390 -19.01 5.52 14.22
C THR A 390 -18.57 4.12 13.77
N THR A 391 -18.50 3.17 14.71
CA THR A 391 -18.12 1.78 14.39
C THR A 391 -19.19 1.09 13.55
N GLU A 392 -20.46 1.39 13.81
CA GLU A 392 -21.62 0.86 13.10
C GLU A 392 -21.59 1.32 11.63
N LEU A 393 -21.34 2.61 11.38
CA LEU A 393 -21.23 3.14 10.03
C LEU A 393 -20.08 2.50 9.25
N ARG A 394 -18.94 2.23 9.90
CA ARG A 394 -17.83 1.52 9.27
C ARG A 394 -18.15 0.06 8.96
N THR A 395 -18.90 -0.62 9.82
CA THR A 395 -19.38 -1.98 9.55
C THR A 395 -20.34 -1.98 8.37
N MET A 396 -21.27 -1.03 8.31
CA MET A 396 -22.19 -0.86 7.18
C MET A 396 -21.47 -0.53 5.87
N LEU A 397 -20.43 0.31 5.91
CA LEU A 397 -19.56 0.58 4.76
C LEU A 397 -18.90 -0.71 4.24
N ARG A 398 -18.41 -1.58 5.12
CA ARG A 398 -17.84 -2.89 4.73
C ARG A 398 -18.87 -3.79 4.06
N THR A 399 -20.11 -3.76 4.52
CA THR A 399 -21.20 -4.48 3.84
C THR A 399 -21.49 -3.88 2.47
N PHE A 400 -21.51 -2.55 2.36
CA PHE A 400 -21.67 -1.87 1.07
C PHE A 400 -20.56 -2.22 0.07
N GLU A 401 -19.30 -2.39 0.51
CA GLU A 401 -18.20 -2.84 -0.35
C GLU A 401 -18.47 -4.22 -0.98
N THR A 402 -19.20 -5.11 -0.29
CA THR A 402 -19.61 -6.41 -0.86
C THR A 402 -20.76 -6.29 -1.86
N ASP A 403 -21.55 -5.21 -1.79
CA ASP A 403 -22.62 -4.91 -2.74
C ASP A 403 -22.09 -4.26 -4.05
N LEU A 404 -20.82 -3.85 -4.09
CA LEU A 404 -20.19 -3.27 -5.28
C LEU A 404 -20.19 -4.25 -6.46
N THR A 405 -20.21 -3.68 -7.65
CA THR A 405 -20.31 -4.41 -8.92
C THR A 405 -19.30 -3.83 -9.90
N PRO A 406 -18.79 -4.61 -10.87
CA PRO A 406 -17.86 -4.10 -11.87
C PRO A 406 -18.41 -2.87 -12.62
N THR A 407 -19.69 -2.92 -13.01
CA THR A 407 -20.35 -1.81 -13.71
C THR A 407 -20.48 -0.57 -12.84
N LEU A 408 -20.82 -0.73 -11.56
CA LEU A 408 -20.94 0.40 -10.63
C LEU A 408 -19.58 1.07 -10.39
N ILE A 409 -18.52 0.28 -10.15
CA ILE A 409 -17.18 0.83 -9.97
C ILE A 409 -16.70 1.56 -11.22
N SER A 410 -16.90 1.00 -12.41
CA SER A 410 -16.54 1.66 -13.66
C SER A 410 -17.24 3.03 -13.84
N GLN A 411 -18.52 3.13 -13.51
CA GLN A 411 -19.25 4.41 -13.54
C GLN A 411 -18.75 5.41 -12.49
N LEU A 412 -18.46 4.93 -11.28
CA LEU A 412 -17.90 5.76 -10.21
C LEU A 412 -16.48 6.26 -10.56
N GLU A 413 -15.68 5.43 -11.22
CA GLU A 413 -14.34 5.79 -11.70
C GLU A 413 -14.41 6.84 -12.82
N GLY A 414 -15.34 6.70 -13.77
CA GLY A 414 -15.59 7.73 -14.79
C GLY A 414 -15.94 9.08 -14.16
N HIS A 415 -16.91 9.11 -13.25
CA HIS A 415 -17.28 10.33 -12.52
C HIS A 415 -16.12 10.90 -11.68
N ALA A 416 -15.33 10.02 -11.06
CA ALA A 416 -14.17 10.43 -10.28
C ALA A 416 -13.08 11.08 -11.16
N ALA A 417 -12.90 10.62 -12.39
CA ALA A 417 -11.96 11.21 -13.34
C ALA A 417 -12.41 12.63 -13.74
N ASP A 418 -13.70 12.80 -14.06
CA ASP A 418 -14.28 14.10 -14.37
C ASP A 418 -14.14 15.07 -13.19
N PHE A 419 -14.36 14.59 -11.97
CA PHE A 419 -14.16 15.39 -10.76
C PHE A 419 -12.71 15.89 -10.64
N LEU A 420 -11.70 15.03 -10.84
CA LEU A 420 -10.29 15.45 -10.79
C LEU A 420 -9.95 16.48 -11.87
N ILE A 421 -10.48 16.31 -13.10
CA ILE A 421 -10.30 17.27 -14.20
C ILE A 421 -10.87 18.64 -13.81
N GLN A 422 -12.04 18.67 -13.17
CA GLN A 422 -12.65 19.91 -12.66
C GLN A 422 -11.83 20.57 -11.55
N GLN A 423 -11.11 19.78 -10.75
CA GLN A 423 -10.16 20.27 -9.74
C GLN A 423 -8.79 20.66 -10.34
N GLY A 424 -8.63 20.64 -11.67
CA GLY A 424 -7.40 21.00 -12.35
C GLY A 424 -6.33 19.90 -12.38
N ILE A 425 -6.68 18.65 -12.09
CA ILE A 425 -5.79 17.49 -12.11
C ILE A 425 -6.12 16.63 -13.32
N ARG A 426 -5.33 16.78 -14.40
CA ARG A 426 -5.59 16.11 -15.70
C ARG A 426 -4.61 14.98 -16.02
N ASP A 427 -3.37 15.09 -15.54
CA ASP A 427 -2.26 14.20 -15.94
C ASP A 427 -2.00 13.06 -14.95
N GLU A 428 -2.84 12.90 -13.93
CA GLU A 428 -2.67 11.87 -12.90
C GLU A 428 -3.71 10.75 -13.05
N PRO A 429 -3.34 9.47 -12.85
CA PRO A 429 -4.30 8.39 -12.78
C PRO A 429 -5.19 8.50 -11.53
N LEU A 430 -6.35 7.83 -11.54
CA LEU A 430 -7.27 7.79 -10.39
C LEU A 430 -6.62 7.15 -9.16
N SER A 431 -6.00 6.00 -9.39
CA SER A 431 -5.24 5.23 -8.41
C SER A 431 -3.92 4.80 -9.04
N TRP A 432 -2.92 4.64 -8.20
CA TRP A 432 -1.63 4.09 -8.58
C TRP A 432 -1.00 3.44 -7.36
N GLN A 433 -0.17 2.42 -7.60
CA GLN A 433 0.69 1.83 -6.59
C GLN A 433 2.00 1.36 -7.23
N PRO A 434 3.11 1.34 -6.48
CA PRO A 434 4.38 0.81 -6.97
C PRO A 434 4.26 -0.70 -7.28
N PRO A 435 5.02 -1.22 -8.26
CA PRO A 435 5.04 -2.64 -8.58
C PRO A 435 5.44 -3.46 -7.35
N THR A 436 4.66 -4.48 -7.01
CA THR A 436 4.97 -5.38 -5.88
C THR A 436 6.04 -6.42 -6.23
N ASP A 437 6.43 -6.52 -7.51
CA ASP A 437 7.42 -7.47 -7.98
C ASP A 437 8.83 -7.16 -7.46
N ILE A 438 9.10 -5.90 -7.08
CA ILE A 438 10.38 -5.47 -6.51
C ILE A 438 10.68 -6.06 -5.12
N ILE A 439 9.66 -6.62 -4.45
CA ILE A 439 9.77 -7.28 -3.14
C ILE A 439 9.38 -8.77 -3.21
N ARG A 440 9.37 -9.37 -4.41
CA ARG A 440 8.96 -10.77 -4.61
C ARG A 440 9.85 -11.74 -3.84
N ASP A 441 11.17 -11.48 -3.83
CA ASP A 441 12.18 -12.35 -3.20
C ASP A 441 12.30 -12.14 -1.68
N LEU A 442 11.50 -11.23 -1.10
CA LEU A 442 11.49 -11.00 0.34
C LEU A 442 10.42 -11.85 1.02
N GLU A 443 10.82 -12.54 2.09
CA GLU A 443 9.93 -13.25 2.99
C GLU A 443 9.18 -12.25 3.89
N LEU A 444 8.06 -11.75 3.38
CA LEU A 444 7.22 -10.78 4.10
C LEU A 444 6.09 -11.48 4.87
N PRO A 445 5.63 -10.90 6.00
CA PRO A 445 4.70 -11.58 6.91
C PRO A 445 3.24 -11.65 6.43
N GLY A 446 2.91 -10.89 5.40
CA GLY A 446 1.56 -10.78 4.85
C GLY A 446 1.32 -11.68 3.65
N CYS A 447 0.21 -11.46 2.94
CA CYS A 447 -0.16 -12.25 1.77
C CYS A 447 -0.03 -11.46 0.47
N ASP A 448 0.20 -12.18 -0.64
CA ASP A 448 0.07 -11.61 -1.97
C ASP A 448 -1.40 -11.52 -2.39
N LEU A 449 -1.87 -10.32 -2.73
CA LEU A 449 -3.21 -10.16 -3.26
C LEU A 449 -3.38 -10.85 -4.62
N ARG A 450 -2.31 -10.96 -5.43
CA ARG A 450 -2.34 -11.67 -6.71
C ARG A 450 -2.50 -13.19 -6.55
N GLY A 451 -2.20 -13.72 -5.37
CA GLY A 451 -2.38 -15.15 -5.06
C GLY A 451 -3.82 -15.52 -4.67
N ILE A 452 -4.71 -14.55 -4.47
CA ILE A 452 -6.11 -14.79 -4.14
C ILE A 452 -6.88 -14.98 -5.45
N ASP A 453 -7.43 -16.18 -5.67
CA ASP A 453 -8.30 -16.46 -6.82
C ASP A 453 -9.60 -15.61 -6.74
N PRO A 454 -9.79 -14.64 -7.66
CA PRO A 454 -10.99 -13.80 -7.66
C PRO A 454 -12.26 -14.61 -7.90
N GLY A 455 -12.20 -15.67 -8.71
CA GLY A 455 -13.36 -16.50 -9.02
C GLY A 455 -13.86 -17.27 -7.81
N MET A 456 -12.94 -17.88 -7.05
CA MET A 456 -13.27 -18.47 -5.74
C MET A 456 -13.83 -17.43 -4.78
N LEU A 457 -13.20 -16.27 -4.67
CA LEU A 457 -13.66 -15.22 -3.76
C LEU A 457 -15.07 -14.72 -4.13
N HIS A 458 -15.35 -14.54 -5.42
CA HIS A 458 -16.67 -14.10 -5.89
C HIS A 458 -17.75 -15.14 -5.56
N ARG A 459 -17.48 -16.44 -5.71
CA ARG A 459 -18.41 -17.51 -5.31
C ARG A 459 -18.69 -17.49 -3.81
N LEU A 460 -17.65 -17.35 -2.96
CA LEU A 460 -17.82 -17.26 -1.51
C LEU A 460 -18.73 -16.08 -1.10
N ILE A 461 -18.61 -14.94 -1.79
CA ILE A 461 -19.39 -13.74 -1.48
C ILE A 461 -20.81 -13.79 -2.08
N ARG A 462 -20.98 -14.32 -3.29
CA ARG A 462 -22.24 -14.26 -4.04
C ARG A 462 -23.12 -15.49 -3.89
N ASP A 463 -22.52 -16.68 -3.94
CA ASP A 463 -23.26 -17.95 -3.93
C ASP A 463 -23.44 -18.43 -2.49
N GLU A 464 -22.35 -18.42 -1.71
CA GLU A 464 -22.37 -18.84 -0.30
C GLU A 464 -22.77 -17.70 0.66
N CYS A 465 -22.94 -16.47 0.15
CA CYS A 465 -23.34 -15.29 0.93
C CYS A 465 -22.47 -15.03 2.17
N LEU A 466 -21.19 -15.40 2.13
CA LEU A 466 -20.28 -15.24 3.26
C LEU A 466 -19.90 -13.78 3.46
N THR A 467 -19.71 -13.40 4.73
CA THR A 467 -19.07 -12.13 5.05
C THR A 467 -17.60 -12.13 4.63
N THR A 468 -17.03 -10.95 4.38
CA THR A 468 -15.60 -10.80 4.06
C THR A 468 -14.68 -11.42 5.13
N ALA A 469 -15.11 -11.45 6.39
CA ALA A 469 -14.38 -12.11 7.48
C ALA A 469 -14.47 -13.65 7.43
N GLN A 470 -15.61 -14.21 6.99
CA GLN A 470 -15.75 -15.65 6.77
C GLN A 470 -14.97 -16.10 5.53
N ALA A 471 -15.07 -15.36 4.42
CA ALA A 471 -14.30 -15.63 3.21
C ALA A 471 -12.79 -15.60 3.49
N ALA A 472 -12.31 -14.61 4.25
CA ALA A 472 -10.91 -14.52 4.65
C ALA A 472 -10.43 -15.75 5.45
N ARG A 473 -11.22 -16.21 6.42
CA ARG A 473 -10.94 -17.45 7.17
C ARG A 473 -10.89 -18.68 6.27
N ARG A 474 -11.78 -18.77 5.29
CA ARG A 474 -11.82 -19.90 4.35
C ARG A 474 -10.62 -19.93 3.41
N LEU A 475 -10.16 -18.75 3.01
CA LEU A 475 -9.00 -18.57 2.11
C LEU A 475 -7.66 -18.53 2.86
N GLY A 476 -7.66 -18.54 4.20
CA GLY A 476 -6.44 -18.45 5.00
C GLY A 476 -5.71 -17.10 4.89
N VAL A 477 -6.44 -16.02 4.58
CA VAL A 477 -5.88 -14.67 4.39
C VAL A 477 -6.46 -13.67 5.38
N SER A 478 -5.90 -12.45 5.42
CA SER A 478 -6.44 -11.39 6.27
C SER A 478 -7.77 -10.84 5.74
N HIS A 479 -8.62 -10.33 6.66
CA HIS A 479 -9.90 -9.69 6.31
C HIS A 479 -9.73 -8.52 5.34
N ASP A 480 -8.70 -7.70 5.55
CA ASP A 480 -8.41 -6.56 4.68
C ASP A 480 -7.88 -6.97 3.31
N ALA A 481 -7.19 -8.11 3.19
CA ALA A 481 -6.77 -8.63 1.88
C ALA A 481 -7.98 -8.95 0.99
N VAL A 482 -8.99 -9.64 1.53
CA VAL A 482 -10.26 -9.88 0.83
C VAL A 482 -10.93 -8.56 0.43
N ARG A 483 -10.95 -7.58 1.33
CA ARG A 483 -11.53 -6.26 1.07
C ARG A 483 -10.82 -5.54 -0.08
N PHE A 484 -9.49 -5.54 -0.09
CA PHE A 484 -8.70 -4.92 -1.15
C PHE A 484 -8.95 -5.58 -2.51
N VAL A 485 -9.02 -6.92 -2.56
CA VAL A 485 -9.35 -7.64 -3.80
C VAL A 485 -10.75 -7.26 -4.29
N LEU A 486 -11.76 -7.20 -3.41
CA LEU A 486 -13.12 -6.83 -3.80
C LEU A 486 -13.25 -5.36 -4.22
N GLN A 487 -12.44 -4.45 -3.69
CA GLN A 487 -12.42 -3.06 -4.14
C GLN A 487 -11.84 -2.95 -5.56
N GLU A 488 -10.76 -3.66 -5.86
CA GLU A 488 -10.13 -3.66 -7.19
C GLU A 488 -10.92 -4.49 -8.21
N GLN A 489 -11.49 -5.63 -7.79
CA GLN A 489 -12.23 -6.56 -8.63
C GLN A 489 -13.55 -6.98 -7.94
N PRO A 490 -14.58 -6.12 -7.99
CA PRO A 490 -15.87 -6.40 -7.36
C PRO A 490 -16.53 -7.66 -7.92
N ALA A 491 -17.20 -8.42 -7.05
CA ALA A 491 -17.90 -9.63 -7.46
C ALA A 491 -19.08 -9.27 -8.39
N PRO A 492 -19.21 -9.92 -9.57
CA PRO A 492 -20.38 -9.79 -10.42
C PRO A 492 -21.68 -10.06 -9.65
N PRO A 493 -22.84 -9.54 -10.10
CA PRO A 493 -24.14 -9.91 -9.53
C PRO A 493 -24.36 -11.42 -9.56
N ALA A 494 -24.93 -11.96 -8.48
CA ALA A 494 -25.54 -13.29 -8.51
C ALA A 494 -26.68 -13.36 -9.53
N GLU A 495 -26.91 -14.51 -10.17
CA GLU A 495 -27.91 -14.70 -11.24
C GLU A 495 -29.34 -14.24 -10.87
N ALA A 496 -29.75 -14.40 -9.60
CA ALA A 496 -31.05 -13.90 -9.14
C ALA A 496 -31.14 -12.37 -9.09
N LYS A 497 -30.02 -11.67 -8.80
CA LYS A 497 -29.92 -10.21 -8.91
C LYS A 497 -29.70 -9.77 -10.36
N SER A 498 -29.01 -10.56 -11.18
CA SER A 498 -28.85 -10.28 -12.61
C SER A 498 -30.20 -10.26 -13.33
N ALA A 499 -31.15 -11.15 -13.02
CA ALA A 499 -32.50 -11.09 -13.58
C ALA A 499 -33.30 -9.82 -13.17
N LYS A 500 -32.99 -9.22 -12.02
CA LYS A 500 -33.54 -7.92 -11.59
C LYS A 500 -32.83 -6.77 -12.30
N TRP A 501 -31.53 -6.87 -12.53
CA TRP A 501 -30.75 -5.87 -13.27
C TRP A 501 -30.98 -5.95 -14.78
N GLU A 502 -31.26 -7.11 -15.35
CA GLU A 502 -31.72 -7.29 -16.73
C GLU A 502 -33.08 -6.61 -16.95
N ARG A 503 -33.97 -6.66 -15.96
CA ARG A 503 -35.20 -5.84 -15.98
C ARG A 503 -34.86 -4.34 -16.00
N GLY A 504 -33.89 -3.89 -15.21
CA GLY A 504 -33.36 -2.52 -15.26
C GLY A 504 -32.72 -2.16 -16.61
N ALA A 505 -31.92 -3.04 -17.19
CA ALA A 505 -31.30 -2.88 -18.50
C ALA A 505 -32.34 -2.88 -19.64
N THR A 506 -33.42 -3.64 -19.49
CA THR A 506 -34.56 -3.63 -20.42
C THR A 506 -35.33 -2.31 -20.32
N VAL A 507 -35.51 -1.76 -19.12
CA VAL A 507 -36.05 -0.40 -18.91
C VAL A 507 -35.13 0.66 -19.53
N ARG A 508 -33.81 0.49 -19.43
CA ARG A 508 -32.84 1.39 -20.08
C ARG A 508 -32.92 1.36 -21.61
N ARG A 509 -32.91 0.18 -22.22
CA ARG A 509 -33.10 0.03 -23.67
C ARG A 509 -34.43 0.62 -24.13
N ALA A 510 -35.48 0.43 -23.33
CA ALA A 510 -36.79 1.04 -23.59
C ALA A 510 -36.71 2.58 -23.54
N ARG A 511 -35.98 3.16 -22.59
CA ARG A 511 -35.78 4.61 -22.45
C ARG A 511 -34.98 5.21 -23.62
N GLU A 512 -33.89 4.56 -24.01
CA GLU A 512 -33.06 4.99 -25.15
C GLU A 512 -33.85 4.98 -26.46
N ALA A 513 -34.67 3.94 -26.66
CA ALA A 513 -35.48 3.80 -27.86
C ALA A 513 -36.78 4.63 -27.85
N LEU A 514 -37.30 4.97 -26.67
CA LEU A 514 -38.48 5.79 -26.42
C LEU A 514 -38.19 6.98 -25.47
N PRO A 515 -37.52 8.04 -25.98
CA PRO A 515 -37.47 9.33 -25.28
C PRO A 515 -38.87 9.87 -24.98
N ARG A 516 -39.00 10.72 -23.96
CA ARG A 516 -40.29 11.23 -23.45
C ARG A 516 -41.22 11.71 -24.55
N ASP A 517 -40.73 12.48 -25.52
CA ASP A 517 -41.56 13.06 -26.58
C ASP A 517 -42.05 12.01 -27.58
N LYS A 518 -41.18 11.06 -27.94
CA LYS A 518 -41.53 9.92 -28.82
C LYS A 518 -42.52 8.98 -28.14
N PHE A 519 -42.34 8.75 -26.83
CA PHE A 519 -43.27 7.95 -26.04
C PHE A 519 -44.61 8.65 -25.86
N ALA A 520 -44.62 9.97 -25.62
CA ALA A 520 -45.83 10.77 -25.54
C ALA A 520 -46.62 10.73 -26.86
N ARG A 521 -45.93 10.87 -28.00
CA ARG A 521 -46.55 10.73 -29.31
C ARG A 521 -47.24 9.37 -29.49
N PHE A 522 -46.56 8.26 -29.20
CA PHE A 522 -47.19 6.94 -29.36
C PHE A 522 -48.29 6.67 -28.31
N TYR A 523 -48.09 7.11 -27.07
CA TYR A 523 -48.96 6.74 -25.95
C TYR A 523 -50.14 7.69 -25.71
N LEU A 524 -49.95 8.99 -25.94
CA LEU A 524 -50.94 10.05 -25.73
C LEU A 524 -51.57 10.51 -27.05
N ASP A 525 -50.78 10.78 -28.09
CA ASP A 525 -51.33 11.35 -29.35
C ASP A 525 -51.91 10.27 -30.27
N GLU A 526 -51.16 9.18 -30.47
CA GLU A 526 -51.55 8.07 -31.35
C GLU A 526 -52.34 6.97 -30.62
N TYR A 527 -52.55 7.09 -29.31
CA TYR A 527 -53.30 6.14 -28.46
C TYR A 527 -52.88 4.66 -28.60
N ARG A 528 -51.62 4.39 -28.97
CA ARG A 528 -51.12 3.01 -29.14
C ARG A 528 -51.15 2.27 -27.80
N SER A 529 -51.40 0.96 -27.85
CA SER A 529 -51.45 0.15 -26.63
C SER A 529 -50.04 -0.07 -26.08
N LEU A 530 -49.90 -0.23 -24.76
CA LEU A 530 -48.60 -0.52 -24.13
C LEU A 530 -47.95 -1.78 -24.72
N LYS A 531 -48.77 -2.77 -25.10
CA LYS A 531 -48.32 -4.00 -25.77
C LYS A 531 -47.77 -3.72 -27.17
N TRP A 532 -48.46 -2.90 -27.97
CA TRP A 532 -47.99 -2.53 -29.30
C TRP A 532 -46.71 -1.71 -29.23
N ILE A 533 -46.61 -0.76 -28.29
CA ILE A 533 -45.40 0.05 -28.10
C ILE A 533 -44.20 -0.83 -27.68
N ALA A 534 -44.46 -1.83 -26.83
CA ALA A 534 -43.46 -2.81 -26.42
C ALA A 534 -42.94 -3.64 -27.61
N GLU A 535 -43.84 -4.18 -28.44
CA GLU A 535 -43.51 -4.97 -29.63
C GLU A 535 -42.81 -4.13 -30.71
N HIS A 536 -43.28 -2.90 -30.95
CA HIS A 536 -42.72 -1.99 -31.96
C HIS A 536 -41.26 -1.58 -31.65
N VAL A 537 -40.90 -1.57 -30.37
CA VAL A 537 -39.56 -1.15 -29.91
C VAL A 537 -38.71 -2.34 -29.46
N GLY A 538 -39.24 -3.56 -29.51
CA GLY A 538 -38.52 -4.78 -29.14
C GLY A 538 -38.18 -4.87 -27.65
N VAL A 539 -39.03 -4.31 -26.78
CA VAL A 539 -38.82 -4.28 -25.32
C VAL A 539 -40.01 -4.90 -24.58
N ASN A 540 -39.81 -5.34 -23.33
CA ASN A 540 -40.86 -5.97 -22.54
C ASN A 540 -41.96 -4.95 -22.15
N ALA A 541 -43.24 -5.35 -22.22
CA ALA A 541 -44.39 -4.55 -21.79
C ALA A 541 -44.30 -4.04 -20.34
N GLU A 542 -43.61 -4.76 -19.45
CA GLU A 542 -43.43 -4.32 -18.06
C GLU A 542 -42.44 -3.15 -17.95
N ALA A 543 -41.44 -3.07 -18.83
CA ALA A 543 -40.53 -1.93 -18.91
C ALA A 543 -41.26 -0.66 -19.39
N ILE A 544 -42.20 -0.83 -20.32
CA ILE A 544 -43.07 0.26 -20.80
C ILE A 544 -43.97 0.79 -19.68
N LYS A 545 -44.54 -0.08 -18.82
CA LYS A 545 -45.34 0.36 -17.65
C LYS A 545 -44.51 1.17 -16.64
N VAL A 546 -43.24 0.82 -16.45
CA VAL A 546 -42.32 1.61 -15.62
C VAL A 546 -42.11 3.00 -16.22
N LEU A 547 -41.90 3.11 -17.54
CA LEU A 547 -41.77 4.41 -18.23
C LEU A 547 -43.03 5.27 -18.15
N VAL A 548 -44.23 4.67 -18.21
CA VAL A 548 -45.51 5.40 -18.01
C VAL A 548 -45.54 6.08 -16.65
N ARG A 549 -45.14 5.36 -15.59
CA ARG A 549 -45.06 5.91 -14.23
C ARG A 549 -43.96 6.96 -14.10
N GLU A 550 -42.80 6.70 -14.68
CA GLU A 550 -41.62 7.56 -14.60
C GLU A 550 -41.81 8.89 -15.32
N TYR A 551 -42.42 8.88 -16.51
CA TYR A 551 -42.75 10.10 -17.25
C TYR A 551 -44.02 10.79 -16.77
N GLY A 552 -44.69 10.23 -15.75
CA GLY A 552 -45.92 10.79 -15.19
C GLY A 552 -47.07 10.84 -16.20
N MET A 553 -47.09 9.92 -17.18
CA MET A 553 -48.07 9.93 -18.25
C MET A 553 -49.36 9.27 -17.78
N LYS A 554 -50.37 10.07 -17.52
CA LYS A 554 -51.74 9.61 -17.26
C LYS A 554 -52.56 9.79 -18.51
N ARG A 555 -53.34 8.76 -18.87
CA ARG A 555 -54.46 8.94 -19.78
C ARG A 555 -55.64 9.41 -18.93
N ASP A 556 -56.22 10.55 -19.28
CA ASP A 556 -57.47 10.96 -18.65
C ASP A 556 -58.53 9.90 -18.93
N GLY A 557 -59.14 9.40 -17.85
CA GLY A 557 -59.99 8.21 -17.80
C GLY A 557 -61.26 8.25 -18.65
N GLU A 558 -61.46 9.27 -19.47
CA GLU A 558 -62.64 9.42 -20.33
C GLU A 558 -62.33 9.57 -21.83
N ALA A 559 -61.06 9.69 -22.23
CA ALA A 559 -60.69 9.71 -23.64
C ALA A 559 -60.52 8.27 -24.15
N THR A 560 -61.64 7.59 -24.35
CA THR A 560 -61.62 6.24 -24.92
C THR A 560 -61.27 6.32 -26.41
N ARG A 561 -60.48 5.34 -26.89
CA ARG A 561 -59.97 5.14 -28.27
C ARG A 561 -60.99 5.36 -29.41
N TRP A 562 -62.29 5.37 -29.14
CA TRP A 562 -63.35 5.60 -30.14
C TRP A 562 -63.46 7.04 -30.62
N ARG A 563 -62.91 8.05 -29.92
CA ARG A 563 -62.92 9.44 -30.42
C ARG A 563 -62.08 9.66 -31.69
N GLN A 564 -61.27 8.68 -32.08
CA GLN A 564 -60.52 8.67 -33.34
C GLN A 564 -61.35 8.16 -34.52
N ILE A 565 -62.51 7.54 -34.27
CA ILE A 565 -63.46 7.19 -35.32
C ILE A 565 -64.39 8.38 -35.49
N ASP A 566 -64.46 8.91 -36.71
CA ASP A 566 -65.51 9.82 -37.10
C ASP A 566 -66.86 9.09 -36.97
N LEU A 567 -67.65 9.50 -35.97
CA LEU A 567 -68.94 8.87 -35.64
C LEU A 567 -69.97 9.09 -36.75
N ASP A 568 -69.86 10.18 -37.51
CA ASP A 568 -70.76 10.47 -38.61
C ASP A 568 -70.39 9.61 -39.82
N TRP A 569 -69.10 9.42 -40.09
CA TRP A 569 -68.65 8.42 -41.06
C TRP A 569 -69.07 6.99 -40.68
N LEU A 570 -68.95 6.61 -39.40
CA LEU A 570 -69.34 5.27 -38.94
C LEU A 570 -70.87 5.07 -39.04
N ARG A 571 -71.67 6.14 -38.83
CA ARG A 571 -73.11 6.16 -39.09
C ARG A 571 -73.40 5.91 -40.57
N ASP A 572 -72.75 6.66 -41.46
CA ASP A 572 -72.97 6.56 -42.90
C ASP A 572 -72.61 5.16 -43.43
N GLN A 573 -71.50 4.59 -42.99
CA GLN A 573 -71.09 3.23 -43.40
C GLN A 573 -72.02 2.13 -42.86
N ARG A 574 -72.58 2.32 -41.66
CA ARG A 574 -73.59 1.41 -41.09
C ARG A 574 -74.94 1.54 -41.80
N ALA A 575 -75.33 2.76 -42.18
CA ALA A 575 -76.51 3.04 -42.99
C ALA A 575 -76.39 2.47 -44.41
N ALA A 576 -75.17 2.47 -44.98
CA ALA A 576 -74.84 1.82 -46.24
C ALA A 576 -74.82 0.27 -46.17
N GLY A 577 -75.15 -0.33 -45.01
CA GLY A 577 -75.37 -1.77 -44.88
C GLY A 577 -74.13 -2.61 -44.59
N ARG A 578 -72.99 -2.00 -44.26
CA ARG A 578 -71.75 -2.73 -43.93
C ARG A 578 -71.81 -3.36 -42.54
N THR A 579 -71.26 -4.56 -42.41
CA THR A 579 -71.29 -5.31 -41.13
C THR A 579 -70.24 -4.78 -40.15
N CYS A 580 -70.51 -4.88 -38.84
CA CYS A 580 -69.55 -4.50 -37.80
C CYS A 580 -68.21 -5.26 -37.92
N ARG A 581 -68.21 -6.45 -38.53
CA ARG A 581 -66.99 -7.25 -38.77
C ARG A 581 -66.12 -6.64 -39.86
N ALA A 582 -66.71 -6.28 -41.00
CA ALA A 582 -65.98 -5.62 -42.08
C ALA A 582 -65.42 -4.26 -41.63
N LEU A 583 -66.21 -3.50 -40.86
CA LEU A 583 -65.76 -2.20 -40.31
C LEU A 583 -64.65 -2.37 -39.26
N ALA A 584 -64.65 -3.48 -38.50
CA ALA A 584 -63.62 -3.76 -37.49
C ALA A 584 -62.28 -4.12 -38.15
N GLU A 585 -62.32 -4.87 -39.24
CA GLU A 585 -61.14 -5.21 -40.04
C GLU A 585 -60.54 -3.98 -40.73
N GLU A 586 -61.37 -3.08 -41.26
CA GLU A 586 -60.90 -1.88 -41.97
C GLU A 586 -60.39 -0.77 -41.03
N THR A 587 -61.05 -0.55 -39.90
CA THR A 587 -60.67 0.51 -38.95
C THR A 587 -59.61 0.05 -37.94
N GLY A 588 -59.32 -1.25 -37.87
CA GLY A 588 -58.37 -1.84 -36.90
C GLY A 588 -58.88 -1.84 -35.44
N PHE A 589 -60.18 -1.62 -35.24
CA PHE A 589 -60.85 -1.72 -33.94
C PHE A 589 -61.41 -3.12 -33.71
N SER A 590 -61.62 -3.51 -32.44
CA SER A 590 -62.22 -4.81 -32.16
C SER A 590 -63.71 -4.83 -32.52
N LEU A 591 -64.20 -5.99 -32.97
CA LEU A 591 -65.63 -6.21 -33.26
C LEU A 591 -66.53 -5.78 -32.09
N GLY A 592 -66.10 -6.09 -30.86
CA GLY A 592 -66.79 -5.72 -29.63
C GLY A 592 -66.89 -4.20 -29.43
N MET A 593 -65.86 -3.45 -29.83
CA MET A 593 -65.85 -1.99 -29.73
C MET A 593 -66.80 -1.34 -30.76
N ILE A 594 -66.81 -1.81 -32.02
CA ILE A 594 -67.76 -1.29 -33.02
C ILE A 594 -69.20 -1.65 -32.65
N SER A 595 -69.42 -2.83 -32.07
CA SER A 595 -70.74 -3.25 -31.58
C SER A 595 -71.17 -2.45 -30.34
N TYR A 596 -70.22 -2.04 -29.50
CA TYR A 596 -70.47 -1.14 -28.38
C TYR A 596 -70.85 0.27 -28.85
N LEU A 597 -70.11 0.83 -29.81
CA LEU A 597 -70.43 2.14 -30.40
C LEU A 597 -71.77 2.13 -31.14
N GLY A 598 -72.08 1.02 -31.83
CA GLY A 598 -73.38 0.79 -32.44
C GLY A 598 -74.53 0.89 -31.45
N ARG A 599 -74.39 0.26 -30.26
CA ARG A 599 -75.42 0.31 -29.19
C ARG A 599 -75.46 1.64 -28.46
N ARG A 600 -74.32 2.30 -28.28
CA ARG A 600 -74.22 3.56 -27.51
C ARG A 600 -74.70 4.79 -28.29
N HIS A 601 -74.53 4.78 -29.61
CA HIS A 601 -74.83 5.92 -30.48
C HIS A 601 -75.96 5.66 -31.49
N ASP A 602 -76.72 4.59 -31.26
CA ASP A 602 -77.92 4.19 -32.01
C ASP A 602 -77.70 4.07 -33.52
N LEU A 603 -76.62 3.35 -33.91
CA LEU A 603 -76.24 3.19 -35.31
C LEU A 603 -77.12 2.13 -36.00
N PRO A 604 -77.67 2.41 -37.20
CA PRO A 604 -78.56 1.49 -37.90
C PRO A 604 -77.93 0.10 -38.07
N GLY A 605 -78.69 -0.94 -37.71
CA GLY A 605 -78.24 -2.32 -37.71
C GLY A 605 -79.10 -3.19 -38.62
N ARG A 606 -78.47 -3.92 -39.53
CA ARG A 606 -79.12 -4.99 -40.29
C ARG A 606 -79.36 -6.19 -39.35
N HIS A 607 -80.62 -6.45 -38.99
CA HIS A 607 -81.02 -7.70 -38.34
C HIS A 607 -80.88 -8.85 -39.34
N PRO A 608 -80.16 -9.95 -39.02
CA PRO A 608 -80.13 -11.11 -39.90
C PRO A 608 -81.43 -11.91 -39.77
N GLY A 609 -82.28 -11.86 -40.80
CA GLY A 609 -83.16 -12.97 -41.20
C GLY A 609 -84.66 -12.86 -40.89
N GLU A 610 -85.43 -12.26 -41.80
CA GLU A 610 -86.84 -12.63 -42.05
C GLU A 610 -86.92 -13.26 -43.45
N ILE A 611 -87.11 -14.58 -43.51
CA ILE A 611 -87.53 -15.29 -44.72
C ILE A 611 -88.84 -16.02 -44.40
N ARG A 612 -89.84 -15.74 -45.24
CA ARG A 612 -91.24 -16.23 -45.24
C ARG A 612 -91.38 -17.75 -44.98
N SER A 613 -92.31 -18.10 -44.08
CA SER A 613 -92.97 -19.42 -43.98
C SER A 613 -93.94 -19.65 -45.17
N PRO A 614 -94.31 -20.91 -45.54
CA PRO A 614 -95.40 -21.65 -44.86
C PRO A 614 -95.25 -23.21 -44.94
N PRO A 615 -96.27 -24.05 -44.64
CA PRO A 615 -96.95 -24.24 -43.36
C PRO A 615 -97.04 -25.72 -42.87
N ARG A 616 -97.31 -25.86 -41.55
CA ARG A 616 -98.08 -26.90 -40.81
C ARG A 616 -97.76 -28.39 -40.95
N SER A 617 -97.41 -28.99 -39.80
CA SER A 617 -98.18 -30.09 -39.19
C SER A 617 -97.88 -30.24 -37.69
N THR A 618 -98.88 -29.95 -36.83
CA THR A 618 -99.06 -30.54 -35.49
C THR A 618 -99.44 -32.03 -35.63
N PRO A 619 -99.44 -32.90 -34.59
CA PRO A 619 -99.42 -32.67 -33.13
C PRO A 619 -98.27 -33.52 -32.47
N ALA A 620 -98.09 -33.77 -31.17
CA ALA A 620 -98.91 -33.71 -29.99
C ALA A 620 -98.02 -33.89 -28.73
N ILE A 621 -98.37 -33.18 -27.66
CA ILE A 621 -98.57 -33.74 -26.30
C ILE A 621 -97.35 -34.26 -25.49
N ARG A 622 -97.16 -33.57 -24.34
CA ARG A 622 -96.98 -34.00 -22.92
C ARG A 622 -95.72 -33.39 -22.30
N ARG A 623 -95.81 -32.38 -21.42
CA ARG A 623 -96.34 -32.31 -20.03
C ARG A 623 -95.23 -32.53 -18.99
N TYR A 624 -95.20 -31.57 -18.04
CA TYR A 624 -94.61 -31.62 -16.68
C TYR A 624 -93.08 -31.70 -16.59
N SER A 625 -92.37 -31.14 -15.62
CA SER A 625 -92.62 -30.33 -14.41
C SER A 625 -91.21 -29.84 -14.02
N ARG A 626 -90.94 -28.55 -13.80
CA ARG A 626 -91.06 -27.79 -12.54
C ARG A 626 -90.32 -28.39 -11.34
N ALA A 627 -89.60 -27.48 -10.68
CA ALA A 627 -89.00 -27.50 -9.34
C ALA A 627 -87.62 -28.17 -9.25
N ALA A 628 -86.60 -27.58 -8.63
CA ALA A 628 -86.51 -26.41 -7.76
C ALA A 628 -85.17 -25.68 -7.98
#